data_AF-A0A955IKJ4-F1
#
_entry.id   AF-A0A955IKJ4-F1
#
_cell.length_a   1.000
_cell.length_b   1.000
_cell.length_c   1.000
_cell.angle_alpha   90.00
_cell.angle_beta   90.00
_cell.angle_gamma   90.00
#
_symmetry.space_group_name_H-M   'P 1'
#
loop_
_entity.id
_entity.type
_entity.pdbx_description
1 polymer ?
#
loop_
_entity_poly.entity_id
_entity_poly.type
_entity_poly.pdbx_seq_one_letter_code
_entity_poly.pdbx_strand_id
1 'polypeptide(L)'
;LFTVAIVLLCLVWYFHYAVRRVRRHGAIYHWFNRLGQRRFDGLDREFRGIMKEKGLRDDDPFDQIVARSLVIDLVEPTTFENAVELAAERLSHRVPHTIAEIRDRFLQGTLTGHTPVTDGVALPHFRTVSIEIAEMVLVRARHPIAFPADDPLTPQIESDKNVTALFFLVSPDENPAQHLRILAQIAGRVDEDSFAEAWAAASNERELREVLLRDDRFATIDIVPGAPTMALAGTAIGDVALPPHCLIAVIRRDEDSIIPRSDTVLQPGDRITVIGQPEGIVAFRTLFEAPTSDTERMPATIADGERGGAFATAAALSPEVVGALTQRLLYLASRSVDREPQRARECLDALGRLAAGRYGFCVDCGQSIQPHWLMLRPDDLRCLHCHHRPPDAGTDRTR
;
A
#
# COMPACT_ATOMS: atom_id res chain seq x y z
N LEU A 1 -36.49 -42.18 32.92
CA LEU A 1 -37.60 -41.44 32.29
C LEU A 1 -37.55 -39.95 32.59
N PHE A 2 -37.58 -39.52 33.86
CA PHE A 2 -37.51 -38.10 34.23
C PHE A 2 -36.30 -37.34 33.68
N THR A 3 -35.08 -37.88 33.83
CA THR A 3 -33.85 -37.25 33.33
C THR A 3 -33.85 -37.12 31.80
N VAL A 4 -34.37 -38.13 31.10
CA VAL A 4 -34.48 -38.12 29.63
C VAL A 4 -35.47 -37.05 29.17
N ALA A 5 -36.58 -36.89 29.88
CA ALA A 5 -37.56 -35.85 29.58
C ALA A 5 -36.98 -34.44 29.77
N ILE A 6 -36.20 -34.20 30.81
CA ILE A 6 -35.52 -32.91 31.03
C ILE A 6 -34.49 -32.64 29.94
N VAL A 7 -33.67 -33.62 29.57
CA VAL A 7 -32.68 -33.46 28.50
C VAL A 7 -33.35 -33.13 27.17
N LEU A 8 -34.44 -33.82 26.83
CA LEU A 8 -35.21 -33.53 25.62
C LEU A 8 -35.84 -32.13 25.66
N LEU A 9 -36.41 -31.73 26.80
CA LEU A 9 -36.98 -30.38 26.96
C LEU A 9 -35.90 -29.30 26.76
N CYS A 10 -34.71 -29.48 27.34
CA CYS A 10 -33.58 -28.58 27.17
C CYS A 10 -33.09 -28.52 25.71
N LEU A 11 -33.03 -29.67 25.02
CA LEU A 11 -32.65 -29.71 23.61
C LEU A 11 -33.68 -29.00 22.72
N VAL A 12 -34.97 -29.25 22.92
CA VAL A 12 -36.04 -28.57 22.17
C VAL A 12 -35.98 -27.07 22.41
N TRP A 13 -35.82 -26.63 23.66
CA TRP A 13 -35.67 -25.21 23.98
C TRP A 13 -34.41 -24.59 23.35
N TYR A 14 -33.27 -25.30 23.39
CA TYR A 14 -32.04 -24.85 22.77
C TYR A 14 -32.19 -24.64 21.25
N PHE A 15 -32.75 -25.61 20.53
CA PHE A 15 -32.89 -25.53 19.07
C PHE A 15 -34.01 -24.59 18.61
N HIS A 16 -35.12 -24.50 19.35
CA HIS A 16 -36.27 -23.68 18.96
C HIS A 16 -36.11 -22.21 19.36
N TYR A 17 -35.52 -21.94 20.53
CA TYR A 17 -35.41 -20.58 21.09
C TYR A 17 -33.99 -20.03 21.03
N ALA A 18 -33.00 -20.75 21.57
CA ALA A 18 -31.65 -20.20 21.76
C ALA A 18 -30.86 -20.07 20.45
N VAL A 19 -30.93 -21.06 19.55
CA VAL A 19 -30.19 -21.05 18.27
C VAL A 19 -30.54 -19.85 17.38
N ARG A 20 -31.79 -19.38 17.40
CA ARG A 20 -32.24 -18.26 16.57
C ARG A 20 -32.02 -16.88 17.20
N ARG A 21 -31.83 -16.81 18.53
CA ARG A 21 -31.72 -15.53 19.26
C ARG A 21 -30.32 -15.23 19.79
N VAL A 22 -29.45 -16.24 19.93
CA VAL A 22 -28.09 -16.04 20.42
C VAL A 22 -27.15 -15.78 19.23
N ARG A 23 -26.84 -14.50 18.98
CA ARG A 23 -25.68 -14.12 18.16
C ARG A 23 -24.42 -14.66 18.86
N ARG A 24 -23.83 -15.71 18.31
CA ARG A 24 -22.63 -16.37 18.87
C ARG A 24 -21.40 -15.47 18.68
N HIS A 25 -21.17 -14.55 19.62
CA HIS A 25 -19.81 -14.13 19.96
C HIS A 25 -19.41 -14.95 21.19
N GLY A 26 -18.71 -16.06 20.98
CA GLY A 26 -18.42 -17.04 22.02
C GLY A 26 -17.61 -16.46 23.18
N ALA A 27 -17.79 -16.98 24.39
CA ALA A 27 -17.00 -16.62 25.58
C ALA A 27 -15.48 -16.74 25.38
N ILE A 28 -15.04 -17.53 24.41
CA ILE A 28 -13.66 -17.61 23.91
C ILE A 28 -13.15 -16.23 23.45
N TYR A 29 -13.95 -15.43 22.72
CA TYR A 29 -13.56 -14.07 22.35
C TYR A 29 -13.36 -13.19 23.56
N HIS A 30 -14.14 -13.38 24.62
CA HIS A 30 -13.99 -12.60 25.85
C HIS A 30 -12.73 -13.00 26.63
N TRP A 31 -12.39 -14.29 26.62
CA TRP A 31 -11.15 -14.80 27.20
C TRP A 31 -9.93 -14.32 26.40
N PHE A 32 -9.97 -14.39 25.07
CA PHE A 32 -8.91 -13.84 24.20
C PHE A 32 -8.81 -12.32 24.29
N ASN A 33 -9.92 -11.58 24.41
CA ASN A 33 -9.90 -10.14 24.66
C ASN A 33 -9.23 -9.82 26.00
N ARG A 34 -9.45 -10.66 27.03
CA ARG A 34 -8.84 -10.51 28.35
C ARG A 34 -7.37 -10.95 28.42
N LEU A 35 -6.97 -11.98 27.66
CA LEU A 35 -5.57 -12.36 27.50
C LEU A 35 -4.81 -11.33 26.64
N GLY A 36 -5.46 -10.74 25.64
CA GLY A 36 -4.92 -9.71 24.77
C GLY A 36 -4.74 -8.33 25.43
N GLN A 37 -5.28 -8.13 26.64
CA GLN A 37 -5.04 -6.91 27.43
C GLN A 37 -3.59 -6.79 27.93
N ARG A 38 -2.83 -7.88 27.96
CA ARG A 38 -1.38 -7.85 28.17
C ARG A 38 -0.70 -8.07 26.82
N ARG A 39 -0.77 -7.03 26.00
CA ARG A 39 -0.15 -7.00 24.67
C ARG A 39 1.35 -6.75 24.86
N PHE A 40 2.18 -7.60 24.27
CA PHE A 40 3.62 -7.37 24.22
C PHE A 40 3.91 -6.54 22.98
N ASP A 41 4.44 -5.32 23.13
CA ASP A 41 4.63 -4.37 22.02
C ASP A 41 5.56 -4.90 20.91
N GLY A 42 6.46 -5.83 21.25
CA GLY A 42 7.30 -6.53 20.27
C GLY A 42 6.50 -7.40 19.30
N LEU A 43 5.40 -8.02 19.78
CA LEU A 43 4.55 -8.89 18.97
C LEU A 43 3.77 -8.08 17.92
N ASP A 44 3.36 -6.85 18.23
CA ASP A 44 2.67 -5.96 17.29
C ASP A 44 3.60 -5.47 16.17
N ARG A 45 4.91 -5.32 16.42
CA ARG A 45 5.90 -5.06 15.36
C ARG A 45 6.08 -6.29 14.46
N GLU A 46 6.18 -7.48 15.03
CA GLU A 46 6.31 -8.74 14.27
C GLU A 46 5.04 -9.07 13.47
N PHE A 47 3.85 -8.94 14.06
CA PHE A 47 2.57 -9.09 13.35
C PHE A 47 2.41 -8.07 12.24
N ARG A 48 2.87 -6.82 12.44
CA ARG A 48 2.93 -5.82 11.36
C ARG A 48 3.88 -6.21 10.25
N GLY A 49 5.07 -6.75 10.56
CA GLY A 49 5.97 -7.31 9.55
C GLY A 49 5.28 -8.39 8.71
N ILE A 50 4.61 -9.34 9.36
CA ILE A 50 3.87 -10.43 8.70
C ILE A 50 2.69 -9.89 7.87
N MET A 51 1.96 -8.88 8.37
CA MET A 51 0.88 -8.26 7.61
C MET A 51 1.37 -7.37 6.46
N LYS A 52 2.51 -6.70 6.62
CA LYS A 52 3.17 -5.92 5.55
C LYS A 52 3.59 -6.84 4.41
N GLU A 53 4.08 -8.04 4.72
CA GLU A 53 4.39 -9.07 3.72
C GLU A 53 3.15 -9.62 3.00
N LYS A 54 2.02 -9.79 3.72
CA LYS A 54 0.77 -10.28 3.11
C LYS A 54 -0.02 -9.19 2.39
N GLY A 55 0.17 -7.92 2.72
CA GLY A 55 -0.48 -6.77 2.10
C GLY A 55 -1.98 -6.67 2.36
N LEU A 56 -2.61 -5.75 1.64
CA LEU A 56 -4.06 -5.59 1.57
C LEU A 56 -4.70 -6.73 0.79
N ARG A 57 -5.98 -7.00 1.06
CA ARG A 57 -6.80 -7.84 0.18
C ARG A 57 -7.29 -7.03 -1.02
N ASP A 58 -7.68 -7.71 -2.09
CA ASP A 58 -8.18 -7.08 -3.32
C ASP A 58 -9.41 -6.20 -3.09
N ASP A 59 -10.19 -6.48 -2.04
CA ASP A 59 -11.41 -5.77 -1.65
C ASP A 59 -11.20 -4.69 -0.57
N ASP A 60 -9.99 -4.52 -0.04
CA ASP A 60 -9.74 -3.49 0.97
C ASP A 60 -9.74 -2.08 0.35
N PRO A 61 -10.56 -1.14 0.85
CA PRO A 61 -10.76 0.16 0.21
C PRO A 61 -9.64 1.17 0.53
N PHE A 62 -8.40 0.73 0.74
CA PHE A 62 -7.30 1.59 1.18
C PHE A 62 -7.09 2.79 0.27
N ASP A 63 -6.94 2.52 -1.02
CA ASP A 63 -6.70 3.57 -2.00
C ASP A 63 -7.87 4.57 -2.05
N GLN A 64 -9.11 4.07 -1.90
CA GLN A 64 -10.31 4.90 -1.82
C GLN A 64 -10.31 5.77 -0.56
N ILE A 65 -9.85 5.25 0.58
CA ILE A 65 -9.73 5.98 1.85
C ILE A 65 -8.71 7.13 1.71
N VAL A 66 -7.54 6.85 1.12
CA VAL A 66 -6.49 7.87 0.90
C VAL A 66 -6.99 8.95 -0.06
N ALA A 67 -7.65 8.57 -1.15
CA ALA A 67 -8.14 9.51 -2.14
C ALA A 67 -9.20 10.47 -1.59
N ARG A 68 -10.13 9.96 -0.76
CA ARG A 68 -11.15 10.80 -0.12
C ARG A 68 -10.66 11.56 1.11
N SER A 69 -9.43 11.30 1.57
CA SER A 69 -8.93 11.83 2.84
C SER A 69 -8.95 13.37 2.85
N LEU A 70 -9.17 13.94 4.02
CA LEU A 70 -9.04 15.38 4.23
C LEU A 70 -7.55 15.68 4.50
N VAL A 71 -7.05 16.80 3.99
CA VAL A 71 -5.65 17.18 4.16
C VAL A 71 -5.56 18.48 4.96
N ILE A 72 -4.54 18.57 5.80
CA ILE A 72 -4.17 19.75 6.57
C ILE A 72 -2.66 19.95 6.41
N ASP A 73 -2.26 21.08 5.83
CA ASP A 73 -0.84 21.44 5.67
C ASP A 73 -0.50 22.57 6.64
N LEU A 74 0.21 22.23 7.72
CA LEU A 74 0.55 23.13 8.81
C LEU A 74 1.89 23.81 8.52
N VAL A 75 1.82 25.09 8.17
CA VAL A 75 3.01 25.92 7.92
C VAL A 75 3.62 26.40 9.23
N GLU A 76 2.81 26.88 10.16
CA GLU A 76 3.28 27.41 11.45
C GLU A 76 3.57 26.28 12.47
N PRO A 77 4.52 26.47 13.40
CA PRO A 77 4.75 25.54 14.50
C PRO A 77 3.48 25.31 15.33
N THR A 78 3.22 24.06 15.70
CA THR A 78 2.03 23.68 16.48
C THR A 78 2.33 22.53 17.44
N THR A 79 1.36 22.20 18.30
CA THR A 79 1.43 21.07 19.22
C THR A 79 0.65 19.87 18.69
N PHE A 80 0.89 18.69 19.27
CA PHE A 80 0.14 17.49 18.94
C PHE A 80 -1.35 17.66 19.24
N GLU A 81 -1.69 18.25 20.38
CA GLU A 81 -3.07 18.49 20.82
C GLU A 81 -3.82 19.42 19.84
N ASN A 82 -3.16 20.47 19.35
CA ASN A 82 -3.75 21.36 18.36
C ASN A 82 -3.95 20.65 17.01
N ALA A 83 -3.01 19.79 16.60
CA ALA A 83 -3.18 18.97 15.40
C ALA A 83 -4.36 17.99 15.54
N VAL A 84 -4.57 17.42 16.73
CA VAL A 84 -5.71 16.55 17.04
C VAL A 84 -7.02 17.34 16.98
N GLU A 85 -7.07 18.56 17.53
CA GLU A 85 -8.27 19.42 17.48
C GLU A 85 -8.66 19.72 16.03
N LEU A 86 -7.70 20.14 15.19
CA LEU A 86 -7.94 20.40 13.77
C LEU A 86 -8.41 19.15 13.02
N ALA A 87 -7.82 17.98 13.30
CA ALA A 87 -8.26 16.73 12.70
C ALA A 87 -9.68 16.34 13.17
N ALA A 88 -10.01 16.56 14.44
CA ALA A 88 -11.32 16.29 15.01
C ALA A 88 -12.42 17.17 14.41
N GLU A 89 -12.14 18.46 14.21
CA GLU A 89 -13.04 19.39 13.49
C GLU A 89 -13.37 18.84 12.10
N ARG A 90 -12.34 18.49 11.32
CA ARG A 90 -12.51 17.94 9.96
C ARG A 90 -13.29 16.61 9.95
N LEU A 91 -13.00 15.71 10.88
CA LEU A 91 -13.67 14.40 10.97
C LEU A 91 -15.12 14.50 11.47
N SER A 92 -15.46 15.49 12.27
CA SER A 92 -16.83 15.65 12.80
C SER A 92 -17.88 15.85 11.70
N HIS A 93 -17.47 16.31 10.52
CA HIS A 93 -18.35 16.44 9.35
C HIS A 93 -18.62 15.11 8.63
N ARG A 94 -17.84 14.06 8.91
CA ARG A 94 -17.90 12.75 8.23
C ARG A 94 -18.24 11.60 9.16
N VAL A 95 -17.93 11.74 10.44
CA VAL A 95 -18.13 10.73 11.46
C VAL A 95 -19.17 11.25 12.44
N PRO A 96 -20.19 10.45 12.84
CA PRO A 96 -21.26 10.90 13.73
C PRO A 96 -20.79 10.88 15.21
N HIS A 97 -19.73 11.63 15.49
CA HIS A 97 -19.21 11.94 16.81
C HIS A 97 -18.96 13.44 16.91
N THR A 98 -19.08 13.98 18.10
CA THR A 98 -18.73 15.38 18.35
C THR A 98 -17.21 15.57 18.26
N ILE A 99 -16.77 16.81 17.98
CA ILE A 99 -15.35 17.18 17.95
C ILE A 99 -14.65 16.74 19.25
N ALA A 100 -15.28 17.00 20.41
CA ALA A 100 -14.76 16.61 21.71
C ALA A 100 -14.57 15.09 21.86
N GLU A 101 -15.55 14.28 21.44
CA GLU A 101 -15.44 12.81 21.50
C GLU A 101 -14.34 12.27 20.59
N ILE A 102 -14.19 12.83 19.39
CA ILE A 102 -13.14 12.43 18.44
C ILE A 102 -11.76 12.77 19.02
N ARG A 103 -11.59 13.99 19.53
CA ARG A 103 -10.35 14.45 20.16
C ARG A 103 -9.95 13.58 21.34
N ASP A 104 -10.88 13.36 22.28
CA ASP A 104 -10.60 12.62 23.50
C ASP A 104 -10.18 11.18 23.18
N ARG A 105 -10.81 10.54 22.17
CA ARG A 105 -10.42 9.19 21.70
C ARG A 105 -9.01 9.15 21.11
N PHE A 106 -8.63 10.13 20.28
CA PHE A 106 -7.27 10.19 19.73
C PHE A 106 -6.22 10.46 20.80
N LEU A 107 -6.47 11.41 21.71
CA LEU A 107 -5.56 11.71 22.81
C LEU A 107 -5.39 10.50 23.74
N GLN A 108 -6.50 9.85 24.12
CA GLN A 108 -6.45 8.66 24.97
C GLN A 108 -5.70 7.50 24.30
N GLY A 109 -5.93 7.26 23.00
CA GLY A 109 -5.21 6.25 22.24
C GLY A 109 -3.70 6.52 22.19
N THR A 110 -3.31 7.77 21.99
CA THR A 110 -1.89 8.17 22.02
C THR A 110 -1.28 7.99 23.42
N LEU A 111 -1.94 8.45 24.48
CA LEU A 111 -1.44 8.35 25.85
C LEU A 111 -1.30 6.91 26.36
N THR A 112 -2.02 5.97 25.74
CA THR A 112 -1.97 4.55 26.08
C THR A 112 -0.98 3.76 25.21
N GLY A 113 -0.16 4.44 24.41
CA GLY A 113 0.83 3.84 23.52
C GLY A 113 0.23 3.13 22.31
N HIS A 114 -1.06 3.35 22.02
CA HIS A 114 -1.73 2.75 20.87
C HIS A 114 -1.48 3.52 19.56
N THR A 115 -0.86 4.70 19.61
CA THR A 115 -0.46 5.43 18.42
C THR A 115 0.95 5.01 17.97
N PRO A 116 1.09 4.25 16.87
CA PRO A 116 2.41 3.90 16.37
C PRO A 116 3.10 5.16 15.83
N VAL A 117 4.40 5.27 16.14
CA VAL A 117 5.30 6.26 15.56
C VAL A 117 6.42 5.55 14.83
N THR A 118 6.62 5.87 13.56
CA THR A 118 7.64 5.25 12.70
C THR A 118 8.17 6.31 11.74
N ASP A 119 9.49 6.49 11.70
CA ASP A 119 10.20 7.39 10.78
C ASP A 119 9.61 8.80 10.63
N GLY A 120 9.28 9.44 11.76
CA GLY A 120 8.72 10.80 11.78
C GLY A 120 7.23 10.88 11.46
N VAL A 121 6.54 9.75 11.38
CA VAL A 121 5.09 9.66 11.15
C VAL A 121 4.39 9.07 12.37
N ALA A 122 3.32 9.73 12.83
CA ALA A 122 2.41 9.20 13.83
C ALA A 122 1.08 8.79 13.19
N LEU A 123 0.48 7.67 13.63
CA LEU A 123 -0.83 7.23 13.12
C LEU A 123 -1.88 7.14 14.25
N PRO A 124 -2.38 8.26 14.79
CA PRO A 124 -3.45 8.23 15.77
C PRO A 124 -4.69 7.57 15.18
N HIS A 125 -5.26 6.60 15.88
CA HIS A 125 -6.40 5.87 15.35
C HIS A 125 -7.36 5.35 16.42
N PHE A 126 -8.63 5.20 16.04
CA PHE A 126 -9.59 4.46 16.84
C PHE A 126 -10.64 3.80 15.94
N ARG A 127 -11.43 2.91 16.54
CA ARG A 127 -12.57 2.29 15.87
C ARG A 127 -13.90 2.69 16.47
N THR A 128 -14.93 2.64 15.65
CA THR A 128 -16.29 2.96 16.06
C THR A 128 -17.33 2.16 15.29
N VAL A 129 -18.48 1.93 15.91
CA VAL A 129 -19.65 1.29 15.30
C VAL A 129 -20.45 2.22 14.37
N SER A 130 -20.09 3.51 14.32
CA SER A 130 -20.94 4.54 13.72
C SER A 130 -20.61 4.88 12.27
N ILE A 131 -19.71 4.15 11.61
CA ILE A 131 -19.34 4.37 10.20
C ILE A 131 -19.21 3.03 9.47
N GLU A 132 -19.56 3.02 8.18
CA GLU A 132 -19.46 1.83 7.31
C GLU A 132 -18.11 1.73 6.59
N ILE A 133 -17.48 2.88 6.30
CA ILE A 133 -16.19 2.99 5.62
C ILE A 133 -15.25 3.79 6.51
N ALA A 134 -13.96 3.44 6.50
CA ALA A 134 -12.96 4.18 7.27
C ALA A 134 -12.75 5.61 6.71
N GLU A 135 -12.50 6.55 7.61
CA GLU A 135 -12.24 7.95 7.30
C GLU A 135 -10.85 8.34 7.77
N MET A 136 -10.19 9.21 7.01
CA MET A 136 -8.79 9.58 7.22
C MET A 136 -8.56 11.09 7.07
N VAL A 137 -7.72 11.63 7.96
CA VAL A 137 -7.14 12.98 7.83
C VAL A 137 -5.63 12.87 7.78
N LEU A 138 -5.05 13.46 6.74
CA LEU A 138 -3.61 13.59 6.56
C LEU A 138 -3.17 14.97 7.04
N VAL A 139 -2.23 15.00 7.96
CA VAL A 139 -1.65 16.25 8.47
C VAL A 139 -0.17 16.25 8.15
N ARG A 140 0.28 17.23 7.38
CA ARG A 140 1.70 17.55 7.24
C ARG A 140 2.05 18.69 8.18
N ALA A 141 3.15 18.57 8.91
CA ALA A 141 3.73 19.65 9.67
C ALA A 141 5.07 20.06 9.06
N ARG A 142 5.18 21.32 8.62
CA ARG A 142 6.43 21.90 8.10
C ARG A 142 7.49 22.08 9.18
N HIS A 143 7.04 22.24 10.43
CA HIS A 143 7.86 22.24 11.62
C HIS A 143 7.55 20.97 12.43
N PRO A 144 8.56 20.24 12.92
CA PRO A 144 8.30 19.01 13.65
C PRO A 144 7.47 19.24 14.90
N ILE A 145 6.48 18.37 15.09
CA ILE A 145 5.62 18.36 16.26
C ILE A 145 6.23 17.41 17.28
N ALA A 146 6.48 17.92 18.48
CA ALA A 146 6.91 17.10 19.60
C ALA A 146 5.78 16.13 19.98
N PHE A 147 6.08 14.85 19.96
CA PHE A 147 5.11 13.81 20.29
C PHE A 147 5.19 13.45 21.78
N PRO A 148 4.07 13.38 22.52
CA PRO A 148 4.09 13.00 23.93
C PRO A 148 4.65 11.59 24.08
N ALA A 149 5.67 11.43 24.93
CA ALA A 149 6.37 10.17 25.13
C ALA A 149 5.51 9.13 25.88
N ASP A 150 5.71 7.85 25.55
CA ASP A 150 5.14 6.72 26.28
C ASP A 150 5.85 6.54 27.63
N ASP A 151 5.05 6.46 28.70
CA ASP A 151 5.33 5.94 30.05
C ASP A 151 6.70 6.30 30.71
N PRO A 152 6.70 7.07 31.83
CA PRO A 152 7.92 7.40 32.60
C PRO A 152 8.66 6.19 33.22
N LEU A 153 8.13 4.96 33.12
CA LEU A 153 8.74 3.75 33.70
C LEU A 153 9.56 2.90 32.70
N THR A 154 9.59 3.26 31.42
CA THR A 154 10.37 2.54 30.40
C THR A 154 11.75 3.17 30.22
N PRO A 155 12.87 2.41 30.30
CA PRO A 155 14.20 2.99 30.14
C PRO A 155 14.34 3.61 28.76
N GLN A 156 14.73 4.89 28.76
CA GLN A 156 14.95 5.75 27.61
C GLN A 156 15.88 5.08 26.58
N ILE A 157 15.31 4.50 25.54
CA ILE A 157 15.98 4.47 24.23
C ILE A 157 15.41 5.65 23.49
N GLU A 158 16.22 6.70 23.43
CA GLU A 158 16.08 7.96 22.70
C GLU A 158 14.96 7.97 21.67
N SER A 159 14.06 8.95 21.77
CA SER A 159 13.67 9.63 20.55
C SER A 159 13.10 11.00 20.85
N ASP A 160 13.88 12.00 20.45
CA ASP A 160 13.42 13.25 19.89
C ASP A 160 12.48 12.94 18.70
N LYS A 161 11.28 12.40 18.98
CA LYS A 161 10.29 11.94 17.99
C LYS A 161 9.60 13.17 17.40
N ASN A 162 10.36 13.84 16.56
CA ASN A 162 9.95 14.96 15.76
C ASN A 162 9.06 14.43 14.63
N VAL A 163 7.75 14.60 14.79
CA VAL A 163 6.75 14.10 13.85
C VAL A 163 6.43 15.18 12.82
N THR A 164 6.58 14.87 11.54
CA THR A 164 6.26 15.77 10.42
C THR A 164 5.04 15.31 9.61
N ALA A 165 4.53 14.10 9.90
CA ALA A 165 3.29 13.59 9.33
C ALA A 165 2.41 12.94 10.40
N LEU A 166 1.11 13.26 10.42
CA LEU A 166 0.12 12.59 11.25
C LEU A 166 -1.03 12.08 10.40
N PHE A 167 -1.32 10.78 10.52
CA PHE A 167 -2.38 10.12 9.78
C PHE A 167 -3.47 9.67 10.74
N PHE A 168 -4.49 10.50 10.90
CA PHE A 168 -5.62 10.22 11.76
C PHE A 168 -6.57 9.26 11.05
N LEU A 169 -6.82 8.10 11.65
CA LEU A 169 -7.66 7.05 11.06
C LEU A 169 -8.81 6.68 11.99
N VAL A 170 -10.04 6.78 11.49
CA VAL A 170 -11.24 6.24 12.14
C VAL A 170 -11.75 5.08 11.31
N SER A 171 -11.90 3.89 11.90
CA SER A 171 -12.36 2.71 11.16
C SER A 171 -13.62 2.07 11.78
N PRO A 172 -14.43 1.35 10.98
CA PRO A 172 -15.54 0.55 11.51
C PRO A 172 -15.07 -0.52 12.50
N ASP A 173 -15.87 -0.78 13.54
CA ASP A 173 -15.59 -1.86 14.51
C ASP A 173 -15.87 -3.28 13.96
N GLU A 174 -16.63 -3.38 12.87
CA GLU A 174 -17.11 -4.64 12.30
C GLU A 174 -15.99 -5.50 11.71
N ASN A 175 -14.93 -4.86 11.18
CA ASN A 175 -13.79 -5.54 10.59
C ASN A 175 -12.44 -5.09 11.18
N PRO A 176 -12.10 -5.53 12.41
CA PRO A 176 -10.83 -5.22 13.07
C PRO A 176 -9.60 -5.59 12.23
N ALA A 177 -9.69 -6.65 11.43
CA ALA A 177 -8.57 -7.12 10.61
C ALA A 177 -8.28 -6.18 9.43
N GLN A 178 -9.32 -5.60 8.82
CA GLN A 178 -9.15 -4.60 7.76
C GLN A 178 -8.45 -3.35 8.29
N HIS A 179 -8.87 -2.87 9.46
CA HIS A 179 -8.21 -1.76 10.14
C HIS A 179 -6.70 -2.01 10.35
N LEU A 180 -6.34 -3.20 10.81
CA LEU A 180 -4.93 -3.58 10.99
C LEU A 180 -4.16 -3.64 9.65
N ARG A 181 -4.77 -4.17 8.57
CA ARG A 181 -4.13 -4.18 7.24
C ARG A 181 -3.93 -2.78 6.67
N ILE A 182 -4.89 -1.86 6.88
CA ILE A 182 -4.74 -0.44 6.51
C ILE A 182 -3.53 0.16 7.24
N LEU A 183 -3.42 -0.02 8.56
CA LEU A 183 -2.27 0.47 9.33
C LEU A 183 -0.94 -0.12 8.83
N ALA A 184 -0.91 -1.42 8.51
CA ALA A 184 0.29 -2.05 7.96
C ALA A 184 0.65 -1.54 6.57
N GLN A 185 -0.32 -1.21 5.73
CA GLN A 185 -0.08 -0.60 4.43
C GLN A 185 0.54 0.80 4.57
N ILE A 186 0.00 1.63 5.48
CA ILE A 186 0.53 2.96 5.74
C ILE A 186 1.95 2.86 6.27
N ALA A 187 2.19 2.02 7.30
CA ALA A 187 3.53 1.78 7.83
C ALA A 187 4.47 1.30 6.71
N GLY A 188 4.01 0.37 5.87
CA GLY A 188 4.80 -0.14 4.76
C GLY A 188 5.21 0.93 3.76
N ARG A 189 4.34 1.91 3.51
CA ARG A 189 4.61 3.04 2.61
C ARG A 189 5.54 4.09 3.23
N VAL A 190 5.38 4.34 4.53
CA VAL A 190 6.20 5.28 5.31
C VAL A 190 7.64 4.77 5.44
N ASP A 191 7.82 3.46 5.62
CA ASP A 191 9.14 2.82 5.71
C ASP A 191 9.94 2.86 4.39
N GLU A 192 9.35 3.32 3.28
CA GLU A 192 10.06 3.44 2.01
C GLU A 192 10.99 4.65 2.01
N ASP A 193 12.23 4.47 1.58
CA ASP A 193 13.26 5.54 1.56
C ASP A 193 12.84 6.83 0.85
N SER A 194 11.98 6.72 -0.16
CA SER A 194 11.49 7.86 -0.94
C SER A 194 10.34 8.61 -0.28
N PHE A 195 9.71 8.06 0.76
CA PHE A 195 8.51 8.65 1.36
C PHE A 195 8.79 10.02 1.97
N ALA A 196 9.82 10.13 2.82
CA ALA A 196 10.11 11.37 3.55
C ALA A 196 10.42 12.54 2.60
N GLU A 197 11.21 12.28 1.56
CA GLU A 197 11.54 13.27 0.53
C GLU A 197 10.30 13.69 -0.27
N ALA A 198 9.52 12.73 -0.76
CA ALA A 198 8.31 13.02 -1.53
C ALA A 198 7.24 13.74 -0.70
N TRP A 199 7.07 13.35 0.58
CA TRP A 199 6.16 14.00 1.52
C TRP A 199 6.55 15.46 1.80
N ALA A 200 7.84 15.74 1.97
CA ALA A 200 8.35 17.09 2.16
C ALA A 200 8.23 17.94 0.87
N ALA A 201 8.49 17.36 -0.29
CA ALA A 201 8.48 18.02 -1.58
C ALA A 201 7.06 18.30 -2.13
N ALA A 202 6.04 17.56 -1.68
CA ALA A 202 4.67 17.71 -2.16
C ALA A 202 4.17 19.17 -2.08
N SER A 203 3.70 19.72 -3.19
CA SER A 203 3.36 21.14 -3.31
C SER A 203 1.91 21.46 -2.98
N ASN A 204 1.04 20.44 -2.93
CA ASN A 204 -0.40 20.60 -2.75
C ASN A 204 -1.01 19.36 -2.07
N GLU A 205 -2.29 19.45 -1.70
CA GLU A 205 -2.98 18.34 -1.04
C GLU A 205 -3.09 17.08 -1.91
N ARG A 206 -3.08 17.22 -3.23
CA ARG A 206 -3.16 16.09 -4.15
C ARG A 206 -1.87 15.27 -4.07
N GLU A 207 -0.72 15.92 -4.23
CA GLU A 207 0.58 15.25 -4.13
C GLU A 207 0.75 14.58 -2.76
N LEU A 208 0.25 15.19 -1.68
CA LEU A 208 0.24 14.54 -0.35
C LEU A 208 -0.54 13.23 -0.32
N ARG A 209 -1.69 13.14 -1.00
CA ARG A 209 -2.45 11.89 -1.13
C ARG A 209 -1.70 10.89 -2.01
N GLU A 210 -1.16 11.34 -3.14
CA GLU A 210 -0.42 10.51 -4.09
C GLU A 210 0.81 9.88 -3.45
N VAL A 211 1.51 10.59 -2.55
CA VAL A 211 2.64 10.05 -1.78
C VAL A 211 2.25 8.81 -0.95
N LEU A 212 0.99 8.69 -0.50
CA LEU A 212 0.54 7.51 0.23
C LEU A 212 0.03 6.37 -0.67
N LEU A 213 -0.26 6.66 -1.92
CA LEU A 213 -0.62 5.66 -2.92
C LEU A 213 0.66 5.07 -3.52
N ARG A 214 0.58 3.86 -4.07
CA ARG A 214 1.67 3.29 -4.87
C ARG A 214 1.49 3.73 -6.31
N ASP A 215 2.58 4.13 -6.99
CA ASP A 215 2.56 4.67 -8.36
C ASP A 215 1.89 3.75 -9.40
N ASP A 216 1.81 2.45 -9.10
CA ASP A 216 1.17 1.43 -9.94
C ASP A 216 -0.35 1.27 -9.69
N ARG A 217 -0.90 1.82 -8.60
CA ARG A 217 -2.31 1.62 -8.19
C ARG A 217 -3.22 2.82 -8.40
N PHE A 218 -2.71 3.91 -8.95
CA PHE A 218 -3.52 5.06 -9.34
C PHE A 218 -3.04 5.70 -10.64
N ALA A 219 -3.94 6.46 -11.27
CA ALA A 219 -3.65 7.33 -12.40
C ALA A 219 -4.44 8.62 -12.23
N THR A 220 -3.80 9.76 -12.47
CA THR A 220 -4.47 11.05 -12.49
C THR A 220 -4.39 11.62 -13.90
N ILE A 221 -5.53 11.89 -14.51
CA ILE A 221 -5.59 12.40 -15.88
C ILE A 221 -6.53 13.61 -16.01
N ASP A 222 -6.21 14.47 -16.96
CA ASP A 222 -7.00 15.66 -17.28
C ASP A 222 -7.95 15.40 -18.46
N ILE A 223 -9.21 15.81 -18.32
CA ILE A 223 -10.20 15.79 -19.39
C ILE A 223 -10.04 17.10 -20.20
N VAL A 224 -9.11 17.11 -21.15
CA VAL A 224 -8.75 18.31 -21.92
C VAL A 224 -8.99 18.14 -23.42
N PRO A 225 -9.51 19.17 -24.13
CA PRO A 225 -9.76 19.10 -25.56
C PRO A 225 -8.57 18.54 -26.35
N GLY A 226 -8.81 17.52 -27.19
CA GLY A 226 -7.79 16.90 -28.03
C GLY A 226 -7.09 15.67 -27.44
N ALA A 227 -7.30 15.36 -26.16
CA ALA A 227 -6.85 14.10 -25.55
C ALA A 227 -7.91 13.00 -25.65
N PRO A 228 -7.53 11.69 -25.65
CA PRO A 228 -8.47 10.57 -25.58
C PRO A 228 -9.42 10.65 -24.38
N THR A 229 -8.99 11.30 -23.29
CA THR A 229 -9.79 11.59 -22.10
C THR A 229 -11.07 12.36 -22.39
N MET A 230 -11.13 13.14 -23.47
CA MET A 230 -12.35 13.87 -23.86
C MET A 230 -13.52 12.95 -24.19
N ALA A 231 -13.27 11.70 -24.55
CA ALA A 231 -14.33 10.72 -24.72
C ALA A 231 -15.12 10.46 -23.42
N LEU A 232 -14.53 10.77 -22.27
CA LEU A 232 -15.18 10.66 -20.96
C LEU A 232 -16.09 11.85 -20.65
N ALA A 233 -15.87 13.01 -21.30
CA ALA A 233 -16.65 14.22 -21.05
C ALA A 233 -18.12 14.02 -21.45
N GLY A 234 -19.03 14.51 -20.60
CA GLY A 234 -20.48 14.38 -20.77
C GLY A 234 -21.05 13.02 -20.36
N THR A 235 -20.22 12.08 -19.91
CA THR A 235 -20.65 10.75 -19.46
C THR A 235 -20.83 10.75 -17.93
N ALA A 236 -21.91 10.13 -17.45
CA ALA A 236 -22.10 9.87 -16.02
C ALA A 236 -21.14 8.76 -15.58
N ILE A 237 -20.55 8.88 -14.39
CA ILE A 237 -19.52 7.93 -13.90
C ILE A 237 -20.00 6.49 -13.90
N GLY A 238 -21.27 6.24 -13.57
CA GLY A 238 -21.85 4.91 -13.60
C GLY A 238 -21.85 4.24 -14.97
N ASP A 239 -21.79 5.05 -16.04
CA ASP A 239 -21.80 4.60 -17.43
C ASP A 239 -20.40 4.62 -18.07
N VAL A 240 -19.37 5.05 -17.33
CA VAL A 240 -17.99 5.06 -17.82
C VAL A 240 -17.45 3.62 -17.88
N ALA A 241 -17.01 3.20 -19.05
CA ALA A 241 -16.37 1.90 -19.26
C ALA A 241 -14.93 1.89 -18.71
N LEU A 242 -14.79 1.70 -17.40
CA LEU A 242 -13.50 1.52 -16.75
C LEU A 242 -13.00 0.06 -16.89
N PRO A 243 -11.69 -0.17 -16.95
CA PRO A 243 -11.12 -1.50 -16.82
C PRO A 243 -11.56 -2.20 -15.53
N PRO A 244 -11.49 -3.56 -15.48
CA PRO A 244 -11.81 -4.30 -14.27
C PRO A 244 -11.01 -3.80 -13.07
N HIS A 245 -11.66 -3.75 -11.91
CA HIS A 245 -11.05 -3.32 -10.65
C HIS A 245 -10.53 -1.87 -10.65
N CYS A 246 -11.04 -1.00 -11.53
CA CYS A 246 -10.81 0.44 -11.49
C CYS A 246 -12.05 1.21 -11.03
N LEU A 247 -11.84 2.29 -10.30
CA LEU A 247 -12.88 3.24 -9.89
C LEU A 247 -12.35 4.67 -9.98
N ILE A 248 -13.19 5.61 -10.43
CA ILE A 248 -12.91 7.04 -10.31
C ILE A 248 -13.16 7.41 -8.85
N ALA A 249 -12.10 7.78 -8.13
CA ALA A 249 -12.15 8.00 -6.69
C ALA A 249 -12.44 9.46 -6.33
N VAL A 250 -11.94 10.39 -7.14
CA VAL A 250 -12.06 11.83 -6.95
C VAL A 250 -12.14 12.50 -8.32
N ILE A 251 -13.01 13.50 -8.43
CA ILE A 251 -13.04 14.45 -9.54
C ILE A 251 -12.68 15.81 -8.98
N ARG A 252 -11.74 16.50 -9.61
CA ARG A 252 -11.48 17.90 -9.32
C ARG A 252 -11.98 18.75 -10.47
N ARG A 253 -12.88 19.67 -10.14
CA ARG A 253 -13.42 20.65 -11.07
C ARG A 253 -13.02 22.02 -10.56
N ASP A 254 -12.20 22.71 -11.34
CA ASP A 254 -11.57 23.95 -10.93
C ASP A 254 -10.76 23.76 -9.62
N GLU A 255 -11.17 24.43 -8.54
CA GLU A 255 -10.56 24.33 -7.20
C GLU A 255 -11.30 23.34 -6.28
N ASP A 256 -12.47 22.83 -6.68
CA ASP A 256 -13.31 21.98 -5.84
C ASP A 256 -12.99 20.49 -6.03
N SER A 257 -12.87 19.78 -4.91
CA SER A 257 -12.77 18.32 -4.86
C SER A 257 -14.15 17.70 -4.69
N ILE A 258 -14.59 16.97 -5.71
CA ILE A 258 -15.88 16.32 -5.80
C ILE A 258 -15.70 14.81 -5.58
N ILE A 259 -16.39 14.26 -4.58
CA ILE A 259 -16.49 12.82 -4.40
C ILE A 259 -17.54 12.29 -5.38
N PRO A 260 -17.15 11.44 -6.34
CA PRO A 260 -18.02 10.99 -7.41
C PRO A 260 -19.18 10.11 -6.92
N ARG A 261 -20.37 10.40 -7.41
CA ARG A 261 -21.57 9.54 -7.32
C ARG A 261 -21.84 8.93 -8.69
N SER A 262 -22.66 7.88 -8.77
CA SER A 262 -22.96 7.21 -10.04
C SER A 262 -23.57 8.13 -11.10
N ASP A 263 -24.32 9.16 -10.68
CA ASP A 263 -24.94 10.18 -11.51
C ASP A 263 -24.06 11.42 -11.77
N THR A 264 -22.86 11.46 -11.19
CA THR A 264 -21.95 12.59 -11.40
C THR A 264 -21.44 12.56 -12.83
N VAL A 265 -21.68 13.65 -13.57
CA VAL A 265 -21.28 13.79 -14.97
C VAL A 265 -19.91 14.45 -15.07
N LEU A 266 -19.00 13.78 -15.79
CA LEU A 266 -17.67 14.30 -16.10
C LEU A 266 -17.76 15.47 -17.08
N GLN A 267 -16.97 16.51 -16.85
CA GLN A 267 -16.95 17.74 -17.65
C GLN A 267 -15.56 18.00 -18.24
N PRO A 268 -15.48 18.71 -19.38
CA PRO A 268 -14.21 19.24 -19.87
C PRO A 268 -13.56 20.12 -18.79
N GLY A 269 -12.27 19.94 -18.57
CA GLY A 269 -11.51 20.58 -17.50
C GLY A 269 -11.44 19.79 -16.20
N ASP A 270 -12.25 18.73 -16.05
CA ASP A 270 -12.16 17.86 -14.88
C ASP A 270 -10.81 17.14 -14.85
N ARG A 271 -10.18 17.12 -13.69
CA ARG A 271 -9.06 16.23 -13.39
C ARG A 271 -9.60 15.05 -12.59
N ILE A 272 -9.45 13.84 -13.12
CA ILE A 272 -9.95 12.62 -12.48
C ILE A 272 -8.80 11.80 -11.92
N THR A 273 -8.98 11.29 -10.71
CA THR A 273 -8.08 10.30 -10.10
C THR A 273 -8.76 8.95 -10.14
N VAL A 274 -8.16 8.02 -10.89
CA VAL A 274 -8.58 6.64 -11.03
C VAL A 274 -7.70 5.75 -10.20
N ILE A 275 -8.32 4.81 -9.52
CA ILE A 275 -7.69 3.90 -8.57
C ILE A 275 -8.06 2.49 -8.95
N GLY A 276 -7.11 1.57 -8.85
CA GLY A 276 -7.38 0.18 -9.13
C GLY A 276 -6.16 -0.73 -8.97
N GLN A 277 -6.33 -1.97 -9.38
CA GLN A 277 -5.22 -2.92 -9.44
C GLN A 277 -4.21 -2.52 -10.53
N PRO A 278 -2.92 -2.89 -10.40
CA PRO A 278 -1.87 -2.48 -11.33
C PRO A 278 -2.21 -2.75 -12.80
N GLU A 279 -2.79 -3.92 -13.10
CA GLU A 279 -3.18 -4.30 -14.47
C GLU A 279 -4.29 -3.39 -15.01
N GLY A 280 -5.25 -3.02 -14.15
CA GLY A 280 -6.35 -2.12 -14.49
C GLY A 280 -5.87 -0.69 -14.72
N ILE A 281 -4.95 -0.20 -13.90
CA ILE A 281 -4.34 1.13 -14.06
C ILE A 281 -3.51 1.22 -15.34
N VAL A 282 -2.72 0.19 -15.66
CA VAL A 282 -1.97 0.13 -16.92
C VAL A 282 -2.92 0.13 -18.13
N ALA A 283 -3.99 -0.67 -18.09
CA ALA A 283 -5.01 -0.69 -19.13
C ALA A 283 -5.70 0.69 -19.26
N PHE A 284 -6.02 1.33 -18.14
CA PHE A 284 -6.65 2.65 -18.11
C PHE A 284 -5.74 3.72 -18.75
N ARG A 285 -4.46 3.76 -18.37
CA ARG A 285 -3.48 4.67 -18.96
C ARG A 285 -3.34 4.44 -20.46
N THR A 286 -3.30 3.18 -20.90
CA THR A 286 -3.20 2.84 -22.33
C THR A 286 -4.42 3.32 -23.14
N LEU A 287 -5.62 3.31 -22.54
CA LEU A 287 -6.86 3.71 -23.20
C LEU A 287 -7.06 5.23 -23.25
N PHE A 288 -6.68 5.94 -22.19
CA PHE A 288 -7.10 7.32 -21.99
C PHE A 288 -5.95 8.34 -21.88
N GLU A 289 -4.73 7.90 -21.59
CA GLU A 289 -3.56 8.77 -21.57
C GLU A 289 -3.06 8.93 -23.02
N ALA A 290 -3.18 10.15 -23.59
CA ALA A 290 -2.40 10.48 -24.78
C ALA A 290 -0.91 10.35 -24.44
N PRO A 291 -0.02 10.03 -25.39
CA PRO A 291 1.41 10.23 -25.19
C PRO A 291 1.65 11.74 -25.00
N THR A 292 1.65 12.18 -23.75
CA THR A 292 1.99 13.55 -23.38
C THR A 292 3.49 13.71 -23.52
N SER A 293 3.88 14.92 -23.92
CA SER A 293 5.26 15.38 -24.07
C SER A 293 5.96 15.54 -22.72
N ASP A 294 5.91 14.53 -21.85
CA ASP A 294 6.86 14.29 -20.76
C ASP A 294 7.79 13.12 -21.17
N THR A 295 8.22 13.15 -22.43
CA THR A 295 9.29 12.28 -22.93
C THR A 295 10.65 12.86 -22.56
N GLU A 296 10.94 12.89 -21.26
CA GLU A 296 12.29 12.67 -20.74
C GLU A 296 12.32 11.36 -19.94
N ARG A 297 11.85 10.26 -20.55
CA ARG A 297 12.51 8.95 -20.49
C ARG A 297 11.75 7.93 -21.33
N MET A 298 12.52 7.36 -22.26
CA MET A 298 12.28 6.16 -23.07
C MET A 298 11.85 6.41 -24.52
N PRO A 299 12.68 6.06 -25.52
CA PRO A 299 12.22 5.96 -26.90
C PRO A 299 11.57 4.60 -27.15
N ALA A 300 10.46 4.63 -27.88
CA ALA A 300 9.72 3.49 -28.40
C ALA A 300 10.11 3.20 -29.86
N THR A 301 10.19 1.91 -30.26
CA THR A 301 9.88 1.34 -31.61
C THR A 301 10.22 -0.18 -31.60
N ILE A 302 9.57 -1.18 -32.22
CA ILE A 302 8.65 -1.34 -33.38
C ILE A 302 7.78 -2.62 -33.20
N ALA A 303 6.59 -2.65 -33.80
CA ALA A 303 5.72 -3.81 -34.01
C ALA A 303 5.88 -4.48 -35.41
N ASP A 304 5.50 -5.77 -35.47
CA ASP A 304 5.11 -6.61 -36.63
C ASP A 304 6.17 -7.35 -37.49
N GLY A 305 5.91 -8.66 -37.71
CA GLY A 305 6.52 -9.47 -38.78
C GLY A 305 6.50 -11.00 -38.57
N GLU A 306 5.76 -11.72 -39.40
CA GLU A 306 5.49 -13.17 -39.40
C GLU A 306 6.66 -14.15 -39.71
N ARG A 307 6.46 -15.42 -39.28
CA ARG A 307 6.87 -16.74 -39.86
C ARG A 307 8.34 -17.20 -39.84
N GLY A 308 8.53 -18.34 -39.14
CA GLY A 308 9.08 -19.57 -39.74
C GLY A 308 10.50 -19.99 -39.32
N GLY A 309 10.64 -21.28 -39.00
CA GLY A 309 11.90 -22.03 -39.17
C GLY A 309 12.69 -22.32 -37.90
N ALA A 310 12.70 -23.60 -37.51
CA ALA A 310 13.61 -24.16 -36.53
C ALA A 310 15.09 -23.96 -36.92
N PHE A 311 15.95 -23.62 -35.96
CA PHE A 311 17.15 -24.39 -35.58
C PHE A 311 17.78 -23.73 -34.35
N ALA A 312 18.12 -24.56 -33.37
CA ALA A 312 18.74 -24.17 -32.12
C ALA A 312 20.19 -23.70 -32.32
N THR A 313 20.50 -22.47 -31.94
CA THR A 313 21.84 -22.03 -31.45
C THR A 313 21.71 -20.69 -30.71
N ALA A 314 22.29 -20.64 -29.51
CA ALA A 314 22.58 -19.45 -28.69
C ALA A 314 21.41 -18.48 -28.39
N ALA A 315 20.73 -18.68 -27.25
CA ALA A 315 19.89 -17.65 -26.64
C ALA A 315 20.78 -16.52 -26.07
N ALA A 316 21.29 -15.66 -26.96
CA ALA A 316 21.73 -14.34 -26.55
C ALA A 316 20.48 -13.56 -26.11
N LEU A 317 20.50 -13.00 -24.91
CA LEU A 317 19.49 -12.02 -24.48
C LEU A 317 19.40 -10.95 -25.58
N SER A 318 18.19 -10.55 -25.95
CA SER A 318 18.02 -9.52 -26.97
C SER A 318 18.74 -8.24 -26.53
N PRO A 319 19.27 -7.42 -27.46
CA PRO A 319 19.93 -6.16 -27.10
C PRO A 319 19.08 -5.26 -26.19
N GLU A 320 17.76 -5.32 -26.34
CA GLU A 320 16.77 -4.63 -25.49
C GLU A 320 16.79 -5.15 -24.05
N VAL A 321 16.78 -6.47 -23.86
CA VAL A 321 16.85 -7.09 -22.52
C VAL A 321 18.19 -6.84 -21.86
N VAL A 322 19.29 -6.90 -22.63
CA VAL A 322 20.64 -6.55 -22.15
C VAL A 322 20.68 -5.10 -21.67
N GLY A 323 20.10 -4.17 -22.43
CA GLY A 323 19.99 -2.76 -22.05
C GLY A 323 19.19 -2.56 -20.75
N ALA A 324 18.01 -3.18 -20.66
CA ALA A 324 17.15 -3.08 -19.49
C ALA A 324 17.81 -3.66 -18.21
N LEU A 325 18.46 -4.82 -18.33
CA LEU A 325 19.20 -5.43 -17.22
C LEU A 325 20.39 -4.58 -16.78
N THR A 326 21.15 -4.03 -17.73
CA THR A 326 22.29 -3.15 -17.44
C THR A 326 21.84 -1.92 -16.66
N GLN A 327 20.77 -1.25 -17.12
CA GLN A 327 20.25 -0.06 -16.47
C GLN A 327 19.72 -0.36 -15.07
N ARG A 328 19.03 -1.50 -14.89
CA ARG A 328 18.50 -1.92 -13.58
C ARG A 328 19.58 -2.32 -12.59
N LEU A 329 20.61 -3.06 -13.03
CA LEU A 329 21.77 -3.40 -12.19
C LEU A 329 22.58 -2.16 -11.78
N LEU A 330 22.75 -1.20 -12.70
CA LEU A 330 23.46 0.05 -12.40
C LEU A 330 22.68 0.89 -11.36
N TYR A 331 21.36 0.96 -11.51
CA TYR A 331 20.47 1.59 -10.54
C TYR A 331 20.57 0.93 -9.15
N LEU A 332 20.47 -0.41 -9.09
CA LEU A 332 20.58 -1.16 -7.84
C LEU A 332 21.97 -1.00 -7.18
N ALA A 333 23.04 -1.06 -7.98
CA ALA A 333 24.40 -0.84 -7.50
C ALA A 333 24.53 0.57 -6.89
N SER A 334 24.02 1.61 -7.55
CA SER A 334 24.11 3.00 -7.06
C SER A 334 23.38 3.24 -5.74
N ARG A 335 22.26 2.55 -5.50
CA ARG A 335 21.52 2.65 -4.22
C ARG A 335 22.13 1.83 -3.08
N SER A 336 22.88 0.79 -3.40
CA SER A 336 23.37 -0.20 -2.41
C SER A 336 24.77 0.07 -1.88
N VAL A 337 25.52 1.02 -2.47
CA VAL A 337 26.92 1.30 -2.12
C VAL A 337 27.13 1.64 -0.64
N ASP A 338 26.20 2.37 -0.02
CA ASP A 338 26.37 2.84 1.37
C ASP A 338 25.59 2.01 2.41
N ARG A 339 24.55 1.28 1.99
CA ARG A 339 23.62 0.59 2.90
C ARG A 339 23.82 -0.92 2.96
N GLU A 340 24.20 -1.57 1.85
CA GLU A 340 24.37 -3.03 1.75
C GLU A 340 25.54 -3.39 0.81
N PRO A 341 26.81 -3.29 1.27
CA PRO A 341 27.99 -3.39 0.41
C PRO A 341 28.14 -4.74 -0.30
N GLN A 342 27.52 -5.80 0.24
CA GLN A 342 27.54 -7.13 -0.36
C GLN A 342 26.68 -7.19 -1.64
N ARG A 343 25.49 -6.59 -1.62
CA ARG A 343 24.60 -6.54 -2.78
C ARG A 343 25.12 -5.64 -3.89
N ALA A 344 25.79 -4.54 -3.52
CA ALA A 344 26.48 -3.69 -4.47
C ALA A 344 27.53 -4.49 -5.26
N ARG A 345 28.32 -5.34 -4.57
CA ARG A 345 29.30 -6.23 -5.21
C ARG A 345 28.65 -7.25 -6.13
N GLU A 346 27.56 -7.89 -5.70
CA GLU A 346 26.82 -8.87 -6.51
C GLU A 346 26.26 -8.25 -7.81
N CYS A 347 25.74 -7.01 -7.72
CA CYS A 347 25.28 -6.26 -8.90
C CYS A 347 26.43 -5.85 -9.83
N LEU A 348 27.57 -5.44 -9.27
CA LEU A 348 28.77 -5.10 -10.06
C LEU A 348 29.36 -6.33 -10.75
N ASP A 349 29.40 -7.48 -10.08
CA ASP A 349 29.83 -8.76 -10.67
C ASP A 349 28.87 -9.22 -11.77
N ALA A 350 27.58 -8.98 -11.59
CA ALA A 350 26.57 -9.18 -12.61
C ALA A 350 26.80 -8.31 -13.86
N LEU A 351 27.06 -7.02 -13.68
CA LEU A 351 27.42 -6.10 -14.77
C LEU A 351 28.70 -6.56 -15.50
N GLY A 352 29.72 -7.00 -14.76
CA GLY A 352 30.95 -7.53 -15.34
C GLY A 352 30.72 -8.78 -16.19
N ARG A 353 29.84 -9.69 -15.75
CA ARG A 353 29.44 -10.88 -16.51
C ARG A 353 28.65 -10.52 -17.77
N LEU A 354 27.79 -9.52 -17.70
CA LEU A 354 26.98 -9.02 -18.82
C LEU A 354 27.87 -8.36 -19.88
N ALA A 355 28.82 -7.51 -19.47
CA ALA A 355 29.83 -6.94 -20.37
C ALA A 355 30.71 -8.00 -21.04
N ALA A 356 30.99 -9.11 -20.33
CA ALA A 356 31.75 -10.23 -20.87
C ALA A 356 30.91 -11.23 -21.71
N GLY A 357 29.61 -10.99 -21.90
CA GLY A 357 28.72 -11.87 -22.66
C GLY A 357 28.45 -13.23 -22.02
N ARG A 358 28.72 -13.38 -20.70
CA ARG A 358 28.53 -14.64 -19.95
C ARG A 358 27.28 -14.63 -19.06
N TYR A 359 26.43 -13.63 -19.22
CA TYR A 359 25.28 -13.41 -18.35
C TYR A 359 24.03 -14.12 -18.83
N GLY A 360 23.21 -14.55 -17.87
CA GLY A 360 21.98 -15.26 -18.14
C GLY A 360 22.14 -16.78 -18.31
N PHE A 361 23.21 -17.38 -17.78
CA PHE A 361 23.36 -18.83 -17.66
C PHE A 361 23.46 -19.26 -16.20
N CYS A 362 22.77 -20.35 -15.87
CA CYS A 362 22.76 -20.92 -14.53
C CYS A 362 24.10 -21.61 -14.22
N VAL A 363 24.68 -21.29 -13.06
CA VAL A 363 25.95 -21.88 -12.62
C VAL A 363 25.87 -23.37 -12.28
N ASP A 364 24.68 -23.89 -11.98
CA ASP A 364 24.49 -25.29 -11.56
C ASP A 364 24.21 -26.22 -12.75
N CYS A 365 23.28 -25.84 -13.64
CA CYS A 365 22.85 -26.69 -14.76
C CYS A 365 23.33 -26.22 -16.14
N GLY A 366 23.96 -25.05 -16.24
CA GLY A 366 24.45 -24.48 -17.50
C GLY A 366 23.35 -24.00 -18.45
N GLN A 367 22.07 -24.14 -18.08
CA GLN A 367 20.94 -23.68 -18.88
C GLN A 367 20.78 -22.16 -18.80
N SER A 368 20.17 -21.55 -19.82
CA SER A 368 19.83 -20.13 -19.75
C SER A 368 18.85 -19.86 -18.61
N ILE A 369 19.09 -18.79 -17.88
CA ILE A 369 18.16 -18.25 -16.89
C ILE A 369 17.09 -17.50 -17.67
N GLN A 370 15.83 -17.80 -17.36
CA GLN A 370 14.69 -17.17 -18.01
C GLN A 370 14.77 -15.64 -17.88
N PRO A 371 14.59 -14.87 -18.98
CA PRO A 371 14.74 -13.42 -18.95
C PRO A 371 13.85 -12.74 -17.90
N HIS A 372 12.60 -13.19 -17.75
CA HIS A 372 11.69 -12.66 -16.73
C HIS A 372 12.22 -12.85 -15.30
N TRP A 373 12.98 -13.91 -15.04
CA TRP A 373 13.59 -14.18 -13.75
C TRP A 373 14.72 -13.18 -13.46
N LEU A 374 15.57 -12.91 -14.46
CA LEU A 374 16.61 -11.88 -14.35
C LEU A 374 16.01 -10.46 -14.26
N MET A 375 14.81 -10.22 -14.80
CA MET A 375 14.14 -8.93 -14.62
C MET A 375 13.70 -8.71 -13.16
N LEU A 376 13.31 -9.78 -12.47
CA LEU A 376 12.92 -9.77 -11.06
C LEU A 376 14.14 -9.74 -10.11
N ARG A 377 15.11 -10.63 -10.36
CA ARG A 377 16.35 -10.82 -9.60
C ARG A 377 17.54 -10.78 -10.56
N PRO A 378 18.05 -9.58 -10.89
CA PRO A 378 19.02 -9.46 -11.96
C PRO A 378 20.31 -10.18 -11.61
N ASP A 379 20.85 -10.01 -10.41
CA ASP A 379 22.12 -10.56 -9.92
C ASP A 379 22.19 -12.10 -9.80
N ASP A 380 21.06 -12.79 -9.91
CA ASP A 380 20.96 -14.23 -9.69
C ASP A 380 21.89 -15.08 -10.57
N LEU A 381 22.47 -16.10 -9.95
CA LEU A 381 23.37 -17.06 -10.58
C LEU A 381 22.65 -18.34 -11.03
N ARG A 382 21.41 -18.55 -10.59
CA ARG A 382 20.68 -19.83 -10.73
C ARG A 382 19.36 -19.62 -11.45
N CYS A 383 18.96 -20.61 -12.25
CA CYS A 383 17.61 -20.62 -12.82
C CYS A 383 16.59 -21.03 -11.76
N LEU A 384 15.32 -20.67 -12.00
CA LEU A 384 14.18 -21.00 -11.13
C LEU A 384 14.14 -22.49 -10.74
N HIS A 385 14.48 -23.38 -11.67
CA HIS A 385 14.50 -24.83 -11.42
C HIS A 385 15.59 -25.25 -10.42
N CYS A 386 16.82 -24.73 -10.55
CA CYS A 386 17.91 -25.00 -9.62
C CYS A 386 17.72 -24.29 -8.26
N HIS A 387 16.91 -23.23 -8.24
CA HIS A 387 16.59 -22.50 -7.01
C HIS A 387 15.63 -23.28 -6.09
N HIS A 388 14.77 -24.13 -6.67
CA HIS A 388 13.78 -24.93 -5.94
C HIS A 388 14.21 -26.38 -5.64
N ARG A 389 15.40 -26.79 -6.09
CA ARG A 389 15.93 -28.11 -5.76
C ARG A 389 16.62 -28.04 -4.39
N PRO A 390 16.25 -28.88 -3.40
CA PRO A 390 17.07 -29.00 -2.19
C PRO A 390 18.49 -29.43 -2.60
N PRO A 391 19.53 -29.05 -1.85
CA PRO A 391 20.89 -29.48 -2.16
C PRO A 391 20.97 -31.01 -2.07
N ASP A 392 20.90 -31.69 -3.22
CA ASP A 392 21.10 -33.13 -3.29
C ASP A 392 22.55 -33.43 -2.87
N ALA A 393 22.66 -34.22 -1.80
CA ALA A 393 23.89 -34.82 -1.36
C ALA A 393 24.51 -35.64 -2.51
N GLY A 394 25.74 -35.29 -2.88
CA GLY A 394 26.73 -36.18 -3.50
C GLY A 394 26.31 -36.97 -4.74
N THR A 395 26.78 -36.51 -5.91
CA THR A 395 27.20 -37.43 -6.97
C THR A 395 28.60 -37.03 -7.45
N ASP A 396 29.57 -37.75 -6.89
CA ASP A 396 30.68 -38.38 -7.60
C ASP A 396 30.99 -37.83 -9.01
N ARG A 397 32.08 -37.06 -9.11
CA ARG A 397 32.83 -36.89 -10.35
C ARG A 397 34.16 -37.63 -10.23
N THR A 398 34.09 -38.94 -10.39
CA THR A 398 35.15 -39.73 -11.00
C THR A 398 35.20 -39.41 -12.50
N ARG A 399 36.18 -38.61 -12.91
CA ARG A 399 37.07 -38.83 -14.08
C ARG A 399 38.02 -37.67 -14.30
#